data_AF-A0A3A9UZ60-F1
#
_entry.id   AF-A0A3A9UZ60-F1
#
_cell.length_a   1.000
_cell.length_b   1.000
_cell.length_c   1.000
_cell.angle_alpha   90.00
_cell.angle_beta   90.00
_cell.angle_gamma   90.00
#
_symmetry.space_group_name_H-M   'P 1'
#
loop_
_entity.id
_entity.type
_entity.pdbx_description
1 polymer ?
#
loop_
_entity_poly.entity_id
_entity_poly.type
_entity_poly.pdbx_seq_one_letter_code
_entity_poly.pdbx_strand_id
1 'polypeptide(L)'
;MYTSFFQSQPKKSAQLKSTERLNNLEQFLHYAKNVLPSIALTKKNAWPIQHDHCFMRVILDNVVGCAWYEVIPSPAYKNLTDEQASAALNLARQIATESVSLHALNQRSKQWRNKQLKLEF
;
A
#
# COMPACT_ATOMS: atom_id res chain seq x y z
N MET A 1 -21.67 -51.79 0.66
CA MET A 1 -20.57 -51.04 1.28
C MET A 1 -20.27 -49.83 0.40
N TYR A 2 -20.97 -48.71 0.59
CA TYR A 2 -20.70 -47.48 -0.16
C TYR A 2 -19.72 -46.62 0.64
N THR A 3 -18.47 -46.55 0.17
CA THR A 3 -17.49 -45.57 0.63
C THR A 3 -17.84 -44.21 0.04
N SER A 4 -18.35 -43.29 0.87
CA SER A 4 -18.56 -41.90 0.51
C SER A 4 -17.22 -41.21 0.21
N PHE A 5 -17.06 -40.76 -1.03
CA PHE A 5 -16.00 -39.86 -1.45
C PHE A 5 -16.32 -38.46 -0.89
N PHE A 6 -15.75 -38.09 0.26
CA PHE A 6 -15.79 -36.70 0.72
C PHE A 6 -14.82 -35.87 -0.11
N GLN A 7 -15.37 -35.21 -1.14
CA GLN A 7 -14.64 -34.21 -1.90
C GLN A 7 -14.74 -32.87 -1.16
N SER A 8 -13.73 -32.58 -0.34
CA SER A 8 -13.57 -31.28 0.32
C SER A 8 -13.46 -30.17 -0.73
N GLN A 9 -14.38 -29.21 -0.72
CA GLN A 9 -14.36 -28.04 -1.61
C GLN A 9 -13.70 -26.83 -0.91
N PRO A 10 -12.51 -26.38 -1.31
CA PRO A 10 -12.03 -25.05 -0.95
C PRO A 10 -12.23 -24.13 -2.15
N LYS A 11 -13.35 -23.39 -2.24
CA LYS A 11 -13.58 -22.51 -3.42
C LYS A 11 -14.16 -21.13 -3.13
N LYS A 12 -15.16 -21.00 -2.25
CA LYS A 12 -15.87 -19.72 -2.08
C LYS A 12 -15.06 -18.66 -1.33
N SER A 13 -14.46 -19.01 -0.18
CA SER A 13 -13.70 -18.06 0.66
C SER A 13 -12.43 -17.54 -0.01
N ALA A 14 -11.68 -18.40 -0.70
CA ALA A 14 -10.47 -18.02 -1.43
C ALA A 14 -10.77 -17.06 -2.59
N GLN A 15 -11.88 -17.29 -3.31
CA GLN A 15 -12.27 -16.43 -4.42
C GLN A 15 -12.77 -15.06 -3.96
N LEU A 16 -13.53 -14.99 -2.85
CA LEU A 16 -13.90 -13.71 -2.23
C LEU A 16 -12.67 -12.91 -1.80
N LYS A 17 -11.71 -13.54 -1.09
CA LYS A 17 -10.45 -12.89 -0.69
C LYS A 17 -9.66 -12.34 -1.89
N SER A 18 -9.55 -13.12 -2.96
CA SER A 18 -8.88 -12.67 -4.18
C SER A 18 -9.57 -11.46 -4.83
N THR A 19 -10.90 -11.40 -4.79
CA THR A 19 -11.68 -10.28 -5.36
C THR A 19 -11.54 -9.02 -4.51
N GLU A 20 -11.57 -9.18 -3.18
CA GLU A 20 -11.37 -8.09 -2.24
C GLU A 20 -9.96 -7.51 -2.34
N ARG A 21 -8.92 -8.36 -2.44
CA ARG A 21 -7.55 -7.90 -2.67
C ARG A 21 -7.46 -7.06 -3.94
N LEU A 22 -8.03 -7.53 -5.06
CA LEU A 22 -7.98 -6.83 -6.33
C LEU A 22 -8.67 -5.47 -6.26
N ASN A 23 -9.84 -5.39 -5.62
CA ASN A 23 -10.55 -4.12 -5.40
C ASN A 23 -9.71 -3.18 -4.51
N ASN A 24 -9.16 -3.68 -3.41
CA ASN A 24 -8.32 -2.87 -2.52
C ASN A 24 -7.08 -2.32 -3.24
N LEU A 25 -6.45 -3.16 -4.07
CA LEU A 25 -5.32 -2.76 -4.90
C LEU A 25 -5.70 -1.69 -5.92
N GLU A 26 -6.79 -1.90 -6.66
CA GLU A 26 -7.28 -0.95 -7.67
C GLU A 26 -7.58 0.41 -7.04
N GLN A 27 -8.29 0.42 -5.92
CA GLN A 27 -8.61 1.62 -5.17
C GLN A 27 -7.35 2.30 -4.61
N PHE A 28 -6.42 1.53 -4.05
CA PHE A 28 -5.15 2.08 -3.59
C PHE A 28 -4.39 2.78 -4.73
N LEU A 29 -4.30 2.13 -5.90
CA LEU A 29 -3.65 2.70 -7.07
C LEU A 29 -4.39 3.95 -7.57
N HIS A 30 -5.72 3.95 -7.55
CA HIS A 30 -6.51 5.13 -7.90
C HIS A 30 -6.20 6.31 -6.97
N TYR A 31 -6.14 6.08 -5.66
CA TYR A 31 -5.79 7.11 -4.69
C TYR A 31 -4.37 7.65 -4.90
N ALA A 32 -3.39 6.75 -5.02
CA ALA A 32 -1.99 7.13 -5.13
C ALA A 32 -1.67 7.86 -6.45
N LYS A 33 -2.31 7.46 -7.56
CA LYS A 33 -2.05 8.04 -8.89
C LYS A 33 -2.87 9.29 -9.19
N ASN A 34 -4.09 9.40 -8.67
CA ASN A 34 -5.03 10.43 -9.09
C ASN A 34 -5.47 11.32 -7.92
N VAL A 35 -6.03 10.74 -6.86
CA VAL A 35 -6.68 11.51 -5.79
C VAL A 35 -5.65 12.33 -5.00
N LEU A 36 -4.60 11.70 -4.49
CA LEU A 36 -3.61 12.37 -3.65
C LEU A 36 -2.80 13.44 -4.41
N PRO A 37 -2.31 13.16 -5.65
CA PRO A 37 -1.73 14.21 -6.47
C PRO A 37 -2.68 15.37 -6.74
N SER A 38 -3.97 15.11 -7.01
CA SER A 38 -4.96 16.17 -7.23
C SER A 38 -5.17 17.05 -5.99
N ILE A 39 -5.21 16.46 -4.80
CA ILE A 39 -5.27 17.22 -3.53
C ILE A 39 -3.98 18.04 -3.34
N ALA A 40 -2.81 17.47 -3.66
CA ALA A 40 -1.54 18.18 -3.53
C ALA A 40 -1.45 19.41 -4.46
N LEU A 41 -2.07 19.33 -5.65
CA LEU A 41 -2.16 20.45 -6.59
C LEU A 41 -3.00 21.61 -6.05
N THR A 42 -4.12 21.32 -5.39
CA THR A 42 -4.97 22.38 -4.81
C THR A 42 -4.37 22.98 -3.54
N LYS A 43 -3.58 22.19 -2.80
CA LYS A 43 -2.92 22.59 -1.56
C LYS A 43 -1.44 22.95 -1.75
N LYS A 44 -1.11 23.65 -2.84
CA LYS A 44 0.27 24.01 -3.19
C LYS A 44 0.97 24.64 -1.96
N ASN A 45 2.11 24.05 -1.56
CA ASN A 45 2.94 24.37 -0.39
C ASN A 45 2.53 23.78 0.98
N ALA A 46 1.37 23.11 1.11
CA ALA A 46 0.97 22.50 2.38
C ALA A 46 1.42 21.04 2.52
N TRP A 47 1.56 20.30 1.41
CA TRP A 47 1.97 18.89 1.43
C TRP A 47 3.43 18.72 0.99
N PRO A 48 4.21 17.86 1.65
CA PRO A 48 5.65 17.72 1.41
C PRO A 48 6.01 16.91 0.15
N ILE A 49 5.01 16.36 -0.55
CA ILE A 49 5.14 15.55 -1.77
C ILE A 49 3.93 15.80 -2.67
N GLN A 50 4.12 15.60 -3.98
CA GLN A 50 3.10 15.95 -5.00
C GLN A 50 2.90 14.86 -6.07
N HIS A 51 3.94 14.06 -6.36
CA HIS A 51 3.88 13.06 -7.42
C HIS A 51 3.36 11.70 -6.95
N ASP A 52 2.73 10.96 -7.86
CA ASP A 52 2.17 9.62 -7.65
C ASP A 52 3.13 8.63 -6.99
N HIS A 53 4.35 8.50 -7.53
CA HIS A 53 5.37 7.60 -7.04
C HIS A 53 5.87 7.98 -5.64
N CYS A 54 5.82 9.27 -5.28
CA CYS A 54 6.14 9.74 -3.95
C CYS A 54 5.09 9.26 -2.94
N PHE A 55 3.80 9.32 -3.29
CA PHE A 55 2.73 8.80 -2.45
C PHE A 55 2.82 7.28 -2.30
N MET A 56 3.02 6.55 -3.41
CA MET A 56 3.21 5.10 -3.36
C MET A 56 4.37 4.74 -2.44
N ARG A 57 5.53 5.39 -2.59
CA ARG A 57 6.70 5.17 -1.74
C ARG A 57 6.36 5.38 -0.26
N VAL A 58 5.79 6.53 0.10
CA VAL A 58 5.51 6.87 1.50
C VAL A 58 4.48 5.92 2.10
N ILE A 59 3.41 5.60 1.37
CA ILE A 59 2.36 4.69 1.84
C ILE A 59 2.95 3.30 2.07
N LEU A 60 3.61 2.73 1.06
CA LEU A 60 4.16 1.38 1.15
C LEU A 60 5.23 1.27 2.24
N ASP A 61 6.14 2.24 2.34
CA ASP A 61 7.16 2.26 3.39
C ASP A 61 6.52 2.25 4.79
N ASN A 62 5.44 3.01 5.01
CA ASN A 62 4.75 3.04 6.30
C ASN A 62 3.90 1.77 6.56
N VAL A 63 3.42 1.10 5.51
CA VAL A 63 2.70 -0.19 5.64
C VAL A 63 3.64 -1.30 6.10
N VAL A 64 4.88 -1.35 5.60
CA VAL A 64 5.84 -2.41 5.96
C VAL A 64 6.87 -2.00 7.02
N GLY A 65 6.98 -0.71 7.36
CA GLY A 65 7.87 -0.20 8.41
C GLY A 65 9.36 -0.16 8.04
N CYS A 66 9.68 -0.18 6.74
CA CYS A 66 11.03 -0.10 6.18
C CYS A 66 10.96 0.48 4.75
N ALA A 67 12.06 0.48 3.98
CA ALA A 67 11.91 0.75 2.55
C ALA A 67 11.16 -0.41 1.90
N TRP A 68 10.08 -0.12 1.17
CA TRP A 68 9.14 -1.16 0.72
C TRP A 68 9.79 -2.31 -0.07
N TYR A 69 10.86 -2.02 -0.83
CA TYR A 69 11.54 -3.01 -1.67
C TYR A 69 12.36 -4.03 -0.88
N GLU A 70 12.55 -3.81 0.42
CA GLU A 70 13.16 -4.82 1.31
C GLU A 70 12.22 -6.00 1.56
N VAL A 71 10.91 -5.79 1.45
CA VAL A 71 9.88 -6.78 1.82
C VAL A 71 8.97 -7.14 0.66
N ILE A 72 8.68 -6.19 -0.23
CA ILE A 72 7.74 -6.37 -1.35
C ILE A 72 8.56 -6.43 -2.65
N PRO A 73 8.56 -7.57 -3.37
CA PRO A 73 9.23 -7.69 -4.65
C PRO A 73 8.68 -6.72 -5.71
N SER A 74 9.55 -6.28 -6.62
CA SER A 74 9.12 -5.50 -7.77
C SER A 74 8.39 -6.36 -8.81
N PRO A 75 7.37 -5.83 -9.50
CA PRO A 75 6.72 -4.54 -9.25
C PRO A 75 5.74 -4.62 -8.05
N ALA A 76 5.80 -3.64 -7.15
CA ALA A 76 5.09 -3.68 -5.87
C ALA A 76 3.59 -4.02 -6.00
N TYR A 77 2.87 -3.39 -6.94
CA TYR A 77 1.43 -3.61 -7.12
C TYR A 77 1.05 -5.05 -7.46
N LYS A 78 1.96 -5.87 -8.01
CA LYS A 78 1.69 -7.30 -8.27
C LYS A 78 1.92 -8.18 -7.05
N ASN A 79 2.73 -7.72 -6.09
CA ASN A 79 3.27 -8.52 -5.00
C ASN A 79 2.76 -8.13 -3.61
N LEU A 80 1.79 -7.21 -3.50
CA LEU A 80 1.13 -6.92 -2.23
C LEU A 80 0.25 -8.10 -1.78
N THR A 81 0.36 -8.47 -0.50
CA THR A 81 -0.60 -9.38 0.15
C THR A 81 -1.96 -8.72 0.31
N ASP A 82 -2.98 -9.52 0.66
CA ASP A 82 -4.33 -9.04 0.97
C ASP A 82 -4.29 -7.96 2.06
N GLU A 83 -3.55 -8.22 3.14
CA GLU A 83 -3.40 -7.33 4.29
C GLU A 83 -2.67 -6.04 3.91
N GLN A 84 -1.59 -6.16 3.13
CA GLN A 84 -0.83 -5.00 2.67
C GLN A 84 -1.64 -4.10 1.72
N ALA A 85 -2.42 -4.70 0.81
CA ALA A 85 -3.30 -3.94 -0.09
C ALA A 85 -4.40 -3.20 0.70
N SER A 86 -5.02 -3.87 1.68
CA SER A 86 -6.01 -3.26 2.56
C SER A 86 -5.41 -2.12 3.41
N ALA A 87 -4.25 -2.35 4.03
CA ALA A 87 -3.55 -1.36 4.83
C ALA A 87 -3.12 -0.14 3.98
N ALA A 88 -2.62 -0.36 2.77
CA ALA A 88 -2.23 0.69 1.83
C ALA A 88 -3.44 1.56 1.44
N LEU A 89 -4.58 0.95 1.12
CA LEU A 89 -5.82 1.68 0.84
C LEU A 89 -6.30 2.48 2.05
N ASN A 90 -6.31 1.87 3.24
CA ASN A 90 -6.74 2.55 4.46
C ASN A 90 -5.86 3.77 4.77
N LEU A 91 -4.53 3.63 4.67
CA LEU A 91 -3.60 4.73 4.87
C LEU A 91 -3.77 5.82 3.79
N ALA A 92 -3.99 5.44 2.52
CA ALA A 92 -4.26 6.40 1.45
C ALA A 92 -5.52 7.24 1.71
N ARG A 93 -6.59 6.61 2.21
CA ARG A 93 -7.82 7.31 2.62
C ARG A 93 -7.57 8.25 3.80
N GLN A 94 -6.84 7.81 4.82
CA GLN A 94 -6.49 8.65 5.97
C GLN A 94 -5.67 9.88 5.58
N ILE A 95 -4.76 9.74 4.61
CA ILE A 95 -4.02 10.88 4.05
C ILE A 95 -4.98 11.83 3.32
N ALA A 96 -5.89 11.29 2.50
CA ALA A 96 -6.85 12.10 1.75
C ALA A 96 -7.83 12.88 2.65
N THR A 97 -8.21 12.30 3.80
CA THR A 97 -9.05 12.97 4.80
C THR A 97 -8.26 13.75 5.84
N GLU A 98 -6.93 13.83 5.69
CA GLU A 98 -6.00 14.51 6.62
C GLU A 98 -6.13 14.05 8.08
N SER A 99 -6.61 12.81 8.31
CA SER A 99 -6.66 12.21 9.65
C SER A 99 -5.28 11.73 10.13
N VAL A 100 -4.28 11.73 9.24
CA VAL A 100 -2.87 11.48 9.54
C VAL A 100 -1.98 12.55 8.93
N SER A 101 -0.85 12.84 9.59
CA SER A 101 0.13 13.81 9.10
C SER A 101 1.01 13.23 7.99
N LEU A 102 0.81 13.70 6.76
CA LEU A 102 1.66 13.33 5.62
C LEU A 102 3.13 13.74 5.82
N HIS A 103 3.38 14.83 6.55
CA HIS A 103 4.73 15.22 6.95
C HIS A 103 5.40 14.15 7.81
N ALA A 104 4.72 13.67 8.85
CA ALA A 104 5.27 12.63 9.72
C ALA A 104 5.53 11.32 8.95
N LEU A 105 4.60 10.91 8.07
CA LEU A 105 4.75 9.72 7.24
C LEU A 105 5.95 9.83 6.27
N ASN A 106 6.11 10.98 5.62
CA ASN A 106 7.23 11.23 4.72
C ASN A 106 8.58 11.24 5.46
N GLN A 107 8.63 11.81 6.67
CA GLN A 107 9.84 11.82 7.49
C GLN A 107 10.28 10.41 7.89
N ARG A 108 9.35 9.55 8.34
CA ARG A 108 9.65 8.13 8.63
C ARG A 108 10.18 7.39 7.40
N SER A 109 9.52 7.56 6.26
CA SER A 109 9.95 6.99 4.97
C SER A 109 11.38 7.41 4.59
N LYS A 110 11.74 8.70 4.79
CA LYS A 110 13.12 9.17 4.61
C LYS A 110 14.10 8.54 5.59
N GLN A 111 13.72 8.41 6.87
CA GLN A 111 14.58 7.82 7.90
C GLN A 111 14.92 6.35 7.60
N TRP A 112 13.96 5.53 7.18
CA TRP A 112 14.23 4.13 6.81
C TRP A 112 15.21 4.03 5.64
N ARG A 113 15.04 4.86 4.61
CA ARG A 113 15.93 4.85 3.44
C ARG A 113 17.32 5.41 3.73
N ASN A 114 17.42 6.42 4.59
CA ASN A 114 18.71 6.94 5.04
C ASN A 114 19.49 5.91 5.87
N LYS A 115 18.81 5.02 6.61
CA LYS A 115 19.47 3.91 7.30
C LYS A 115 20.10 2.92 6.33
N GLN A 116 19.45 2.64 5.19
CA GLN A 116 20.02 1.77 4.16
C GLN A 116 21.29 2.36 3.53
N LEU A 117 21.30 3.67 3.23
CA LEU A 117 22.50 4.33 2.70
C LEU A 117 23.70 4.26 3.66
N LYS A 118 23.47 4.12 4.97
CA LYS A 118 24.53 3.96 5.98
C LYS A 118 25.01 2.51 6.14
N LEU A 119 24.32 1.55 5.55
CA LEU A 119 24.61 0.11 5.65
C LEU A 119 25.28 -0.44 4.38
N GLU A 120 25.57 0.41 3.40
CA GLU A 120 26.46 0.07 2.28
C GLU A 120 27.90 0.02 2.82
N PHE A 121 28.55 -1.14 2.69
CA PHE A 121 29.87 -1.48 3.21
C PHE A 121 31.02 -0.68 2.57
#